data_AF-A0A6M0QFC4-F1
#
_entry.id   AF-A0A6M0QFC4-F1
#
_cell.length_a   1.000
_cell.length_b   1.000
_cell.length_c   1.000
_cell.angle_alpha   90.00
_cell.angle_beta   90.00
_cell.angle_gamma   90.00
#
_symmetry.space_group_name_H-M   'P 1'
#
loop_
_entity.id
_entity.type
_entity.pdbx_description
1 polymer ?
#
loop_
_entity_poly.entity_id
_entity_poly.type
_entity_poly.pdbx_seq_one_letter_code
_entity_poly.pdbx_strand_id
1 'polypeptide(L)' 'MRRTSPFFMGLLYFGMGVIFTVLAIQSKTEDLWSFPTILLMLVATFDFGVAFRMFALHQKLKQVKK' A
#
# COMPACT_ATOMS: atom_id res chain seq x y z
N MET A 1 -6.63 0.67 25.52
CA MET A 1 -6.41 1.13 24.12
C MET A 1 -5.38 0.24 23.45
N ARG A 2 -5.80 -0.65 22.55
CA ARG A 2 -4.89 -1.51 21.79
C ARG A 2 -4.04 -0.61 20.89
N ARG A 3 -2.74 -0.49 21.18
CA ARG A 3 -1.77 0.17 20.31
C ARG A 3 -1.69 -0.67 19.04
N THR A 4 -2.50 -0.35 18.02
CA THR A 4 -2.35 -0.92 16.69
C THR A 4 -0.89 -0.71 16.30
N SER A 5 -0.13 -1.79 16.24
CA SER A 5 1.30 -1.72 15.94
C SER A 5 1.42 -0.98 14.61
N PRO A 6 2.13 0.15 14.53
CA PRO A 6 2.30 0.90 13.28
C PRO A 6 2.81 0.00 12.14
N PHE A 7 3.51 -1.07 12.50
CA PHE A 7 3.95 -2.14 11.61
C PHE A 7 2.80 -2.94 10.99
N PHE A 8 1.80 -3.33 11.80
CA PHE A 8 0.65 -4.09 11.30
C PHE A 8 -0.21 -3.22 10.37
N MET A 9 -0.39 -1.94 10.71
CA MET A 9 -1.08 -0.99 9.83
C MET A 9 -0.34 -0.84 8.49
N GLY A 10 0.99 -0.66 8.52
CA GLY A 10 1.81 -0.59 7.29
C GLY A 10 1.73 -1.85 6.43
N LEU A 11 1.71 -3.04 7.05
CA LEU A 11 1.54 -4.31 6.35
C LEU A 11 0.16 -4.45 5.70
N LEU A 12 -0.90 -3.99 6.36
CA LEU A 12 -2.25 -3.97 5.80
C LEU A 12 -2.34 -3.05 4.58
N TYR A 13 -1.81 -1.83 4.66
CA TYR A 13 -1.76 -0.91 3.51
C TYR A 13 -0.95 -1.47 2.35
N PHE A 14 0.17 -2.15 2.62
CA PHE A 14 0.94 -2.84 1.60
C PHE A 14 0.12 -3.94 0.92
N GLY A 15 -0.55 -4.77 1.72
CA GLY A 15 -1.43 -5.83 1.21
C GLY A 15 -2.58 -5.27 0.35
N MET A 16 -3.21 -4.18 0.79
CA MET A 16 -4.25 -3.48 0.01
C MET A 16 -3.70 -2.98 -1.33
N GLY A 17 -2.53 -2.33 -1.34
CA GLY A 17 -1.88 -1.86 -2.58
C GLY A 17 -1.59 -2.99 -3.57
N VAL A 18 -1.15 -4.17 -3.07
CA VAL A 18 -0.95 -5.37 -3.92
C VAL A 18 -2.27 -5.85 -4.51
N ILE A 19 -3.34 -5.92 -3.72
CA ILE A 19 -4.67 -6.33 -4.20
C ILE A 19 -5.16 -5.36 -5.28
N PHE A 20 -5.06 -4.03 -5.05
CA PHE A 20 -5.46 -3.04 -6.06
C PHE A 20 -4.62 -3.11 -7.33
N THR A 21 -3.33 -3.43 -7.23
CA THR A 21 -2.46 -3.65 -8.40
C THR A 21 -2.91 -4.86 -9.20
N VAL A 22 -3.22 -5.98 -8.54
CA VAL A 22 -3.73 -7.19 -9.18
C VAL A 22 -5.10 -6.94 -9.83
N LEU A 23 -5.98 -6.18 -9.16
CA LEU A 23 -7.27 -5.77 -9.72
C LEU A 23 -7.09 -4.86 -10.94
N ALA A 24 -6.13 -3.93 -10.93
CA ALA A 24 -5.83 -3.09 -12.09
C ALA A 24 -5.37 -3.93 -13.29
N ILE A 25 -4.51 -4.93 -13.06
CA ILE A 25 -4.02 -5.83 -14.11
C ILE A 25 -5.16 -6.68 -14.68
N GLN A 26 -6.06 -7.19 -13.82
CA GLN A 26 -7.21 -7.99 -14.24
C GLN A 26 -8.33 -7.15 -14.86
N SER A 27 -8.43 -5.86 -14.53
CA SER A 27 -9.40 -4.92 -15.13
C SER A 27 -9.12 -4.61 -16.60
N LYS A 28 -8.07 -5.19 -17.21
CA LYS A 28 -7.83 -5.11 -18.64
C LYS A 28 -8.91 -5.88 -19.40
N THR A 29 -9.97 -5.20 -19.78
CA THR A 29 -10.89 -5.72 -20.78
C THR A 29 -10.31 -5.53 -22.19
N GLU A 30 -9.58 -4.42 -22.43
CA GLU A 30 -8.99 -4.09 -23.74
C GLU A 30 -7.69 -3.28 -23.61
N ASP A 31 -7.60 -2.32 -22.66
CA ASP A 31 -6.46 -1.40 -22.57
C ASP A 31 -5.99 -1.07 -21.14
N LEU A 32 -4.68 -0.91 -20.97
CA LEU A 32 -4.07 -0.39 -19.73
C LEU A 32 -4.44 1.08 -19.44
N TRP A 33 -4.81 1.81 -20.48
CA TRP A 33 -5.13 3.23 -20.43
C TRP A 33 -6.59 3.52 -20.09
N SER A 34 -7.39 2.48 -19.82
CA SER A 34 -8.77 2.67 -19.39
C SER A 34 -8.82 3.44 -18.07
N PHE A 35 -9.75 4.39 -17.97
CA PHE A 35 -9.99 5.20 -16.77
C PHE A 35 -10.03 4.39 -15.45
N PRO A 36 -10.77 3.27 -15.32
CA PRO A 36 -10.78 2.49 -14.08
C PRO A 36 -9.42 1.89 -13.72
N THR A 37 -8.63 1.45 -14.71
CA THR A 37 -7.29 0.91 -14.51
C THR A 37 -6.34 1.98 -13.95
N ILE A 38 -6.39 3.19 -14.51
CA ILE A 38 -5.58 4.33 -14.03
C ILE A 38 -5.98 4.71 -12.60
N LEU A 39 -7.28 4.72 -12.30
CA LEU A 39 -7.78 5.01 -10.95
C LEU A 39 -7.29 3.97 -9.94
N LEU A 40 -7.36 2.67 -10.27
CA LEU A 40 -6.84 1.60 -9.42
C LEU A 40 -5.31 1.71 -9.21
N MET A 41 -4.55 2.07 -10.25
CA MET A 41 -3.11 2.31 -10.15
C MET A 41 -2.77 3.51 -9.26
N LEU A 42 -3.55 4.60 -9.32
CA LEU A 42 -3.37 5.75 -8.44
C LEU A 42 -3.64 5.39 -6.97
N VAL A 43 -4.72 4.68 -6.70
CA VAL A 43 -5.04 4.21 -5.33
C VAL A 43 -3.95 3.30 -4.80
N ALA A 44 -3.53 2.31 -5.60
CA ALA A 44 -2.43 1.41 -5.23
C ALA A 44 -1.13 2.17 -4.92
N THR A 45 -0.80 3.20 -5.71
CA THR A 45 0.39 4.03 -5.50
C THR A 45 0.33 4.77 -4.16
N PHE A 46 -0.84 5.29 -3.80
CA PHE A 46 -1.04 5.96 -2.52
C PHE A 46 -0.90 4.99 -1.35
N ASP A 47 -1.49 3.79 -1.45
CA ASP A 47 -1.38 2.72 -0.45
C ASP A 47 0.08 2.29 -0.24
N PHE A 48 0.85 2.13 -1.33
CA PHE A 48 2.28 1.82 -1.24
C PHE A 48 3.08 2.95 -0.59
N GLY A 49 2.77 4.22 -0.89
CA GLY A 49 3.42 5.36 -0.24
C GLY A 49 3.19 5.40 1.27
N VAL A 50 1.96 5.14 1.72
CA VAL A 50 1.62 5.04 3.15
C VAL A 50 2.31 3.84 3.79
N ALA A 51 2.31 2.69 3.13
CA ALA A 51 3.03 1.50 3.58
C ALA A 51 4.53 1.77 3.76
N PHE A 52 5.18 2.39 2.77
CA PHE A 52 6.59 2.75 2.82
C PHE A 52 6.89 3.68 4.01
N ARG A 53 6.05 4.69 4.24
CA ARG A 53 6.16 5.58 5.41
C ARG A 53 6.05 4.83 6.73
N MET A 54 5.12 3.89 6.84
CA MET A 54 4.94 3.04 8.03
C MET A 54 6.14 2.10 8.26
N PHE A 55 6.70 1.51 7.19
CA PHE A 55 7.92 0.71 7.27
C PHE A 55 9.13 1.54 7.71
N ALA A 56 9.30 2.75 7.17
CA ALA A 56 10.36 3.68 7.58
C ALA A 56 10.20 4.08 9.06
N LEU A 57 8.97 4.33 9.52
CA LEU A 57 8.68 4.61 10.94
C LEU A 57 9.06 3.42 11.83
N HIS A 58 8.75 2.19 11.41
CA HIS A 58 9.14 0.98 12.13
C HIS A 58 10.66 0.79 12.19
N GLN A 59 11.39 1.07 11.11
CA GLN A 59 12.85 1.04 11.11
C GLN A 59 13.44 2.08 12.08
N LYS A 60 12.91 3.31 12.09
CA LYS A 60 13.33 4.35 13.05
C LYS A 60 13.04 3.97 14.50
N LEU A 61 11.86 3.40 14.78
CA LEU A 61 11.51 2.88 16.10
C LEU A 61 12.43 1.73 16.56
N LYS A 62 12.90 0.88 15.63
CA LYS A 62 13.91 -0.15 15.92
C LYS A 62 15.28 0.44 16.25
N GLN A 63 15.67 1.54 15.61
CA GLN A 63 16.96 2.20 15.86
C GLN A 63 16.98 2.97 17.19
N VAL A 64 15.86 3.60 17.59
CA VAL A 64 15.75 4.33 18.88
C VAL A 64 15.72 3.37 20.09
N LYS A 65 15.36 2.10 19.87
CA LYS A 65 15.38 1.06 20.92
C LYS A 65 16.74 0.35 21.08
N LYS A 66 17.75 0.73 20.30
CA LYS A 66 19.11 0.20 20.40
C LYS A 66 19.99 1.22 21.11
#